data_AF-A0A0Q5D053-F1
#
_entry.id   AF-A0A0Q5D053-F1
#
_cell.length_a   1.000
_cell.length_b   1.000
_cell.length_c   1.000
_cell.angle_alpha   90.00
_cell.angle_beta   90.00
_cell.angle_gamma   90.00
#
_symmetry.space_group_name_H-M   'P 1'
#
loop_
_entity.id
_entity.type
_entity.pdbx_description
1 polymer ?
#
loop_
_entity_poly.entity_id
_entity_poly.type
_entity_poly.pdbx_seq_one_letter_code
_entity_poly.pdbx_strand_id
1 'polypeptide(L)'
;MATAPISRRDIVSRALAAVVGGYAFTWGLVAFIMAGMVAADMEFHDAEHLSAIIGFLAFLVIFVTAFGARRIGRLWLVLAGGAAIMTAAATLIQNQVA
;
A
#
# COMPACT_ATOMS: atom_id res chain seq x y z
N MET A 1 32.87 -18.34 -0.33
CA MET A 1 31.40 -18.20 -0.40
C MET A 1 31.09 -17.29 -1.58
N ALA A 2 30.74 -17.83 -2.75
CA ALA A 2 30.51 -17.04 -3.95
C ALA A 2 29.16 -16.32 -3.84
N THR A 3 29.17 -14.99 -3.76
CA THR A 3 27.94 -14.18 -3.85
C THR A 3 27.43 -14.26 -5.27
N ALA A 4 26.30 -14.94 -5.48
CA ALA A 4 25.63 -14.94 -6.78
C ALA A 4 25.35 -13.49 -7.22
N PRO A 5 25.65 -13.11 -8.47
CA PRO A 5 25.43 -11.75 -8.94
C PRO A 5 23.94 -11.40 -8.88
N ILE A 6 23.61 -10.22 -8.36
CA ILE A 6 22.24 -9.70 -8.34
C ILE A 6 21.78 -9.56 -9.80
N SER A 7 20.75 -10.31 -10.18
CA SER A 7 20.19 -10.25 -11.52
C SER A 7 19.51 -8.89 -11.76
N ARG A 8 19.69 -8.30 -12.94
CA ARG A 8 18.98 -7.06 -13.35
C ARG A 8 17.46 -7.17 -13.16
N ARG A 9 16.91 -8.39 -13.35
CA ARG A 9 15.48 -8.67 -13.15
C ARG A 9 15.05 -8.45 -11.69
N ASP A 10 15.91 -8.78 -10.72
CA ASP A 10 15.61 -8.60 -9.30
C ASP A 10 15.59 -7.10 -8.93
N ILE A 11 16.55 -6.33 -9.46
CA ILE A 11 16.61 -4.87 -9.27
C ILE A 11 15.36 -4.21 -9.84
N VAL A 12 14.99 -4.54 -11.08
CA VAL A 12 13.79 -4.00 -11.72
C VAL A 12 12.53 -4.40 -10.95
N SER A 13 12.42 -5.66 -10.51
CA SER A 13 11.28 -6.14 -9.73
C SER A 13 11.14 -5.40 -8.39
N ARG A 14 12.26 -5.12 -7.71
CA ARG A 14 12.28 -4.35 -6.46
C ARG A 14 11.87 -2.89 -6.69
N ALA A 15 12.39 -2.25 -7.74
CA ALA A 15 12.00 -0.88 -8.09
C ALA A 15 10.50 -0.80 -8.42
N LEU A 16 9.98 -1.75 -9.20
CA LEU A 16 8.55 -1.82 -9.49
C LEU A 16 7.72 -2.11 -8.25
N ALA A 17 8.16 -2.98 -7.35
CA ALA A 17 7.45 -3.24 -6.09
C ALA A 17 7.44 -1.99 -5.19
N ALA A 18 8.56 -1.28 -5.09
CA ALA A 18 8.69 -0.08 -4.27
C ALA A 18 7.78 1.05 -4.78
N VAL A 19 7.75 1.27 -6.10
CA VAL A 19 7.00 2.38 -6.71
C VAL A 19 5.57 1.97 -7.03
N VAL A 20 5.38 1.00 -7.92
CA VAL A 20 4.05 0.60 -8.40
C VAL A 20 3.28 -0.18 -7.35
N GLY A 21 3.91 -1.18 -6.73
CA GLY A 21 3.29 -1.96 -5.67
C GLY A 21 2.99 -1.12 -4.43
N GLY A 22 3.96 -0.28 -4.01
CA GLY A 22 3.79 0.65 -2.91
C GLY A 22 2.65 1.63 -3.17
N TYR A 23 2.61 2.25 -4.35
CA TYR A 23 1.55 3.18 -4.72
C TYR A 23 0.17 2.52 -4.69
N ALA A 24 0.02 1.35 -5.32
CA ALA A 24 -1.24 0.62 -5.35
C ALA A 24 -1.73 0.24 -3.94
N PHE A 25 -0.84 -0.24 -3.07
CA PHE A 25 -1.16 -0.53 -1.68
C PHE A 25 -1.60 0.72 -0.92
N THR A 26 -0.85 1.82 -1.06
CA THR A 26 -1.16 3.06 -0.35
C THR A 26 -2.46 3.68 -0.80
N TRP A 27 -2.79 3.57 -2.08
CA TRP A 27 -4.08 4.01 -2.59
C TRP A 27 -5.24 3.24 -1.96
N GLY A 28 -5.14 1.90 -1.89
CA GLY A 28 -6.13 1.06 -1.19
C GLY A 28 -6.23 1.39 0.30
N LEU A 29 -5.09 1.62 0.98
CA LEU A 29 -5.04 1.99 2.40
C LEU A 29 -5.71 3.34 2.66
N VAL A 30 -5.40 4.36 1.86
CA VAL A 30 -6.00 5.69 1.98
C VAL A 30 -7.50 5.60 1.77
N ALA A 31 -7.96 4.90 0.73
CA ALA A 31 -9.38 4.70 0.47
C ALA A 31 -10.10 4.02 1.65
N PHE A 32 -9.49 2.99 2.24
CA PHE A 32 -10.04 2.28 3.40
C PHE A 32 -10.11 3.16 4.65
N ILE A 33 -9.01 3.84 5.01
CA ILE A 33 -8.96 4.72 6.18
C ILE A 33 -9.97 5.84 6.04
N MET A 34 -9.99 6.49 4.88
CA MET A 34 -10.90 7.60 4.60
C MET A 34 -12.36 7.15 4.68
N ALA A 35 -12.73 6.04 4.01
CA ALA A 35 -14.07 5.50 4.08
C ALA A 35 -14.47 5.13 5.51
N GLY A 36 -13.56 4.51 6.28
CA GLY A 36 -13.80 4.15 7.68
C GLY A 36 -13.96 5.37 8.60
N MET A 37 -13.19 6.43 8.38
CA MET A 37 -13.28 7.67 9.16
C MET A 37 -14.57 8.43 8.86
N VAL A 38 -14.95 8.55 7.59
CA VAL A 38 -16.23 9.16 7.20
C VAL A 38 -17.41 8.36 7.74
N ALA A 39 -17.34 7.02 7.70
CA ALA A 39 -18.35 6.15 8.33
C ALA A 39 -18.42 6.31 9.87
N ALA A 40 -17.35 6.80 10.50
CA ALA A 40 -17.29 7.11 11.92
C ALA A 40 -17.66 8.57 12.25
N ASP A 41 -18.35 9.27 11.34
CA ASP A 41 -18.83 10.65 11.48
C ASP A 41 -17.71 11.73 11.50
N MET A 42 -16.52 11.38 11.00
CA MET A 42 -15.44 12.36 10.81
C MET A 42 -15.69 13.22 9.57
N GLU A 43 -15.40 14.52 9.66
CA GLU A 43 -15.46 15.42 8.51
C GLU A 43 -14.56 14.92 7.37
N PHE A 44 -15.07 14.93 6.14
CA PHE A 44 -14.37 14.44 4.95
C PHE A 44 -12.98 15.06 4.80
N HIS A 45 -12.86 16.38 5.05
CA HIS A 45 -11.62 17.10 4.86
C HIS A 45 -10.54 16.69 5.88
N ASP A 46 -10.94 16.44 7.13
CA ASP A 46 -10.03 15.94 8.17
C ASP A 46 -9.62 14.49 7.89
N ALA A 47 -10.56 13.66 7.46
CA ALA A 47 -10.31 12.28 7.06
C ALA A 47 -9.35 12.20 5.85
N GLU A 48 -9.51 13.10 4.87
CA GLU A 48 -8.63 13.21 3.70
C GLU A 48 -7.20 13.55 4.12
N HIS A 49 -7.01 14.59 4.95
CA HIS A 49 -5.68 15.00 5.40
C HIS A 49 -5.00 13.92 6.22
N LEU A 50 -5.72 13.34 7.19
CA LEU A 50 -5.16 12.31 8.06
C LEU A 50 -4.83 11.04 7.28
N SER A 51 -5.72 10.60 6.38
CA SER A 51 -5.46 9.43 5.53
C SER A 51 -4.29 9.66 4.59
N ALA A 52 -4.12 10.86 4.02
CA ALA A 52 -2.96 11.20 3.19
C ALA A 52 -1.64 11.15 3.98
N ILE A 53 -1.61 11.67 5.21
CA ILE A 53 -0.43 11.58 6.09
C ILE A 53 -0.07 10.11 6.37
N ILE A 54 -1.06 9.30 6.74
CA ILE A 54 -0.85 7.86 6.99
C ILE A 54 -0.39 7.14 5.72
N GLY A 55 -1.01 7.46 4.58
CA GLY A 55 -0.67 6.90 3.27
C GLY A 55 0.78 7.21 2.89
N PHE A 56 1.25 8.45 3.11
CA PHE A 56 2.63 8.83 2.88
C PHE A 56 3.62 8.05 3.75
N LEU A 57 3.34 7.92 5.05
CA LEU A 57 4.19 7.13 5.96
C LEU A 57 4.22 5.66 5.56
N ALA A 58 3.07 5.08 5.20
CA ALA A 58 2.99 3.71 4.70
C ALA A 58 3.78 3.53 3.39
N PHE A 59 3.68 4.47 2.45
CA PHE A 59 4.45 4.46 1.21
C PHE A 59 5.95 4.43 1.50
N LEU A 60 6.42 5.31 2.40
CA LEU A 60 7.82 5.40 2.78
C LEU A 60 8.33 4.08 3.38
N VAL A 61 7.58 3.48 4.30
CA VAL A 61 7.93 2.20 4.91
C VAL A 61 8.00 1.09 3.85
N ILE A 62 7.01 1.02 2.94
CA ILE A 62 7.00 0.04 1.85
C ILE A 62 8.20 0.25 0.91
N PHE A 63 8.48 1.50 0.56
CA PHE A 63 9.58 1.85 -0.33
C PHE A 63 10.92 1.38 0.25
N VAL A 64 11.20 1.66 1.52
CA VAL A 64 12.43 1.23 2.19
C VAL A 64 12.49 -0.30 2.32
N THR A 65 11.39 -0.93 2.74
CA THR A 65 11.35 -2.39 2.94
C THR A 65 11.45 -3.17 1.63
N ALA A 66 11.04 -2.60 0.50
CA ALA A 66 11.16 -3.22 -0.82
C ALA A 66 12.62 -3.54 -1.20
N PHE A 67 13.56 -2.68 -0.80
CA PHE A 67 14.99 -2.91 -1.02
C PHE A 67 15.61 -3.83 0.05
N GLY A 68 15.04 -3.89 1.26
CA GLY A 68 15.46 -4.82 2.32
C GLY A 68 14.87 -6.24 2.21
N ALA A 69 13.85 -6.46 1.37
CA ALA A 69 13.13 -7.71 1.32
C ALA A 69 14.00 -8.88 0.81
N ARG A 70 13.99 -10.01 1.53
CA ARG A 70 14.67 -11.25 1.10
C ARG A 70 13.89 -12.03 0.04
N ARG A 71 12.56 -11.84 -0.05
CA ARG A 71 11.67 -12.56 -0.98
C ARG A 71 10.71 -11.59 -1.66
N ILE A 72 11.04 -11.19 -2.89
CA ILE A 72 10.26 -10.22 -3.67
C ILE A 72 8.84 -10.70 -3.99
N GLY A 73 8.63 -12.00 -4.19
CA GLY A 73 7.30 -12.57 -4.44
C GLY A 73 6.35 -12.43 -3.24
N ARG A 74 6.86 -12.54 -2.00
CA ARG A 74 6.05 -12.29 -0.80
C ARG A 74 5.68 -10.82 -0.67
N LEU A 75 6.59 -9.92 -1.05
CA LEU A 75 6.32 -8.49 -1.07
C LEU A 75 5.18 -8.17 -2.04
N TRP A 76 5.25 -8.68 -3.27
CA TRP A 76 4.16 -8.50 -4.24
C TRP A 76 2.82 -9.05 -3.75
N LEU A 77 2.80 -10.22 -3.11
CA LEU A 77 1.57 -10.78 -2.53
C LEU A 77 1.00 -9.88 -1.44
N VAL A 78 1.83 -9.32 -0.55
CA VAL A 78 1.38 -8.40 0.51
C VAL A 78 0.88 -7.09 -0.10
N LEU A 79 1.59 -6.53 -1.09
CA LEU A 79 1.21 -5.26 -1.71
C LEU A 79 -0.08 -5.39 -2.53
N ALA A 80 -0.13 -6.35 -3.46
CA ALA A 80 -1.30 -6.56 -4.30
C ALA A 80 -2.49 -7.10 -3.48
N GLY A 81 -2.25 -8.08 -2.59
CA GLY A 81 -3.28 -8.66 -1.75
C GLY A 81 -3.84 -7.64 -0.75
N GLY A 82 -2.95 -6.87 -0.11
CA GLY A 82 -3.34 -5.79 0.79
C GLY A 82 -4.14 -4.71 0.06
N ALA A 83 -3.66 -4.23 -1.10
CA ALA A 83 -4.38 -3.26 -1.91
C ALA A 83 -5.80 -3.76 -2.24
N ALA A 84 -5.92 -4.98 -2.76
CA ALA A 84 -7.21 -5.55 -3.16
C ALA A 84 -8.17 -5.69 -1.98
N ILE A 85 -7.69 -6.19 -0.83
CA ILE A 85 -8.51 -6.35 0.39
C ILE A 85 -8.98 -4.99 0.90
N MET A 86 -8.07 -4.01 1.00
CA MET A 86 -8.39 -2.68 1.51
C MET A 86 -9.35 -1.94 0.59
N THR A 87 -9.15 -2.00 -0.73
CA THR A 87 -10.08 -1.42 -1.70
C THR A 87 -11.46 -2.08 -1.61
N ALA A 88 -11.52 -3.42 -1.54
CA ALA A 88 -12.79 -4.12 -1.39
C ALA A 88 -13.51 -3.74 -0.07
N ALA A 89 -12.77 -3.65 1.03
CA ALA A 89 -13.32 -3.21 2.32
C ALA A 89 -13.82 -1.76 2.25
N ALA A 90 -13.07 -0.86 1.60
CA ALA A 90 -13.49 0.53 1.40
C ALA A 90 -14.81 0.61 0.61
N THR A 91 -14.93 -0.15 -0.48
CA THR A 91 -16.17 -0.20 -1.28
C THR A 91 -17.35 -0.74 -0.46
N LEU A 92 -17.13 -1.77 0.35
CA LEU A 92 -18.18 -2.30 1.22
C LEU A 92 -18.65 -1.26 2.25
N ILE A 93 -17.72 -0.51 2.85
CA ILE A 93 -18.05 0.58 3.79
C ILE A 93 -18.84 1.67 3.07
N GLN A 94 -18.37 2.13 1.90
CA GLN A 94 -19.06 3.16 1.12
C GLN A 94 -20.50 2.76 0.76
N ASN A 95 -20.72 1.50 0.40
CA ASN A 95 -22.05 0.98 0.10
C ASN A 95 -23.00 0.89 1.32
N GLN A 96 -22.49 0.98 2.55
CA GLN A 96 -23.33 1.01 3.75
C GLN A 96 -23.65 2.44 4.22
N VAL A 97 -22.86 3.41 3.79
CA VAL A 97 -23.01 4.83 4.17
C VAL A 97 -23.76 5.64 3.11
N ALA A 98 -23.71 5.21 1.84
CA ALA A 98 -24.48 5.79 0.73
C ALA A 98 -25.93 5.31 0.70
#